data_AF-Q0Q040-F1
#
_entry.id   AF-Q0Q040-F1
#
_cell.length_a   1.000
_cell.length_b   1.000
_cell.length_c   1.000
_cell.angle_alpha   90.00
_cell.angle_beta   90.00
_cell.angle_gamma   90.00
#
_symmetry.space_group_name_H-M   'P 1'
#
loop_
_entity.id
_entity.type
_entity.pdbx_description
1 polymer ?
#
loop_
_entity_poly.entity_id
_entity_poly.type
_entity_poly.pdbx_seq_one_letter_code
_entity_poly.pdbx_strand_id
1 'polypeptide(L)' 'NFNTVGGGVDYMFKDRIGASASAAHTDFINRNDYSLGGKLNIFKTPTTSLDFNAGWKKFETPFIKSSWEPSTSFSFSKFF' A
#
# COMPACT_ATOMS: atom_id res chain seq x y z
N ASN A 1 18.35 -14.31 -11.90
CA ASN A 1 17.47 -14.43 -10.72
C ASN A 1 16.31 -13.48 -10.94
N PHE A 2 15.07 -13.98 -10.92
CA PHE A 2 13.87 -13.18 -11.22
C PHE A 2 13.11 -12.83 -9.94
N ASN A 3 13.83 -12.78 -8.82
CA ASN A 3 13.22 -12.68 -7.51
C ASN A 3 12.86 -11.23 -7.22
N THR A 4 11.66 -11.03 -6.72
CA THR A 4 11.27 -9.81 -6.03
C THR A 4 11.33 -10.10 -4.55
N VAL A 5 12.14 -9.33 -3.82
CA VAL A 5 12.23 -9.38 -2.36
C VAL A 5 11.68 -8.09 -1.81
N GLY A 6 10.81 -8.16 -0.82
CA GLY A 6 10.24 -6.97 -0.21
C GLY A 6 9.80 -7.21 1.22
N GLY A 7 9.69 -6.12 1.95
CA GLY A 7 9.24 -6.11 3.34
C GLY A 7 8.38 -4.88 3.59
N GLY A 8 7.42 -5.02 4.50
CA GLY A 8 6.55 -3.93 4.91
C GLY A 8 6.15 -4.05 6.36
N VAL A 9 5.77 -2.91 6.92
CA VAL A 9 5.15 -2.79 8.24
C VAL A 9 3.77 -2.19 8.06
N ASP A 10 2.81 -2.81 8.72
CA ASP A 10 1.42 -2.36 8.76
C ASP A 10 1.01 -2.18 10.21
N TYR A 11 0.39 -1.05 10.51
CA TYR A 11 -0.14 -0.74 11.83
C TYR A 11 -1.60 -0.33 11.71
N MET A 12 -2.46 -0.86 12.58
CA MET A 12 -3.88 -0.55 12.61
C MET A 12 -4.31 -0.15 14.02
N PHE A 13 -4.70 1.11 14.18
CA PHE A 13 -5.22 1.63 15.43
C PHE A 13 -6.73 1.45 15.51
N LYS A 14 -7.17 0.68 16.51
CA LYS A 14 -8.60 0.44 16.84
C LYS A 14 -9.46 0.02 15.64
N ASP A 15 -8.90 -0.74 14.71
CA ASP A 15 -9.58 -1.16 13.47
C ASP A 15 -10.12 -0.01 12.60
N ARG A 16 -9.68 1.23 12.85
CA ARG A 16 -10.20 2.43 12.19
C ARG A 16 -9.16 3.17 11.37
N ILE A 17 -7.98 3.38 11.92
CA ILE A 17 -6.93 4.17 11.27
C ILE A 17 -5.71 3.29 11.14
N GLY A 18 -5.30 3.02 9.91
CA GLY A 18 -4.12 2.24 9.58
C GLY A 18 -3.05 3.10 8.92
N ALA A 19 -1.80 2.69 9.11
CA ALA A 19 -0.65 3.21 8.40
C ALA A 19 0.20 2.02 7.92
N SER A 20 0.72 2.10 6.71
CA SER A 20 1.55 1.06 6.10
C SER A 20 2.78 1.68 5.47
N ALA A 21 3.92 1.02 5.57
CA ALA A 21 5.14 1.39 4.86
C ALA A 21 5.79 0.12 4.31
N SER A 22 6.11 0.10 3.01
CA SER A 22 6.77 -1.05 2.41
C SER A 22 7.82 -0.66 1.39
N ALA A 23 8.80 -1.54 1.24
CA ALA A 23 9.85 -1.44 0.22
C ALA A 23 10.05 -2.81 -0.43
N ALA A 24 10.19 -2.83 -1.74
CA ALA A 24 10.49 -4.04 -2.50
C ALA A 24 11.59 -3.77 -3.53
N HIS A 25 12.46 -4.75 -3.73
CA HIS A 25 13.47 -4.78 -4.77
C HIS A 25 13.15 -5.91 -5.74
N THR A 26 13.08 -5.59 -7.03
CA THR A 26 12.90 -6.55 -8.11
C THR A 26 14.17 -6.64 -8.94
N ASP A 27 14.87 -7.78 -8.84
CA ASP A 27 16.17 -8.00 -9.51
C ASP A 27 16.06 -7.92 -11.05
N PHE A 28 14.96 -8.44 -11.63
CA PHE A 28 14.81 -8.57 -13.09
C PHE A 28 14.86 -7.23 -13.84
N ILE A 29 14.33 -6.17 -13.23
CA ILE A 29 14.28 -4.82 -13.81
C ILE A 29 15.06 -3.81 -12.97
N ASN A 30 15.84 -4.30 -12.00
CA ASN A 30 16.57 -3.50 -11.01
C ASN A 30 15.70 -2.35 -10.47
N ARG A 31 14.52 -2.69 -9.96
CA ARG A 31 13.51 -1.71 -9.54
C ARG A 31 13.33 -1.75 -8.03
N ASN A 32 13.52 -0.61 -7.39
CA ASN A 32 13.14 -0.38 -6.01
C ASN A 32 11.76 0.28 -5.99
N ASP A 33 10.79 -0.39 -5.39
CA ASP A 33 9.45 0.12 -5.13
C ASP A 33 9.34 0.51 -3.67
N TYR A 34 8.82 1.71 -3.40
CA TYR A 34 8.54 2.21 -2.07
C TYR A 34 7.07 2.64 -2.01
N SER A 35 6.39 2.30 -0.92
CA SER A 35 5.03 2.75 -0.69
C SER A 35 4.83 3.17 0.76
N LEU A 36 4.06 4.24 0.91
CA LEU A 36 3.55 4.74 2.19
C LEU A 36 2.04 4.81 2.04
N GLY A 37 1.30 4.26 3.00
CA GLY A 37 -0.15 4.19 2.95
C GLY A 37 -0.76 4.56 4.28
N GLY A 38 -1.95 5.13 4.19
CA GLY A 38 -2.89 5.35 5.26
C GLY A 38 -4.20 4.67 4.88
N LYS A 39 -4.81 4.02 5.85
CA LYS A 39 -6.12 3.39 5.72
C LYS A 39 -7.06 4.01 6.74
N LEU A 40 -8.25 4.37 6.33
CA LEU A 40 -9.32 4.86 7.18
C LEU A 40 -10.54 3.99 6.95
N ASN A 41 -10.92 3.19 7.93
CA ASN A 41 -12.19 2.50 7.91
C ASN A 41 -13.30 3.52 8.21
N ILE A 42 -14.07 3.85 7.17
CA ILE A 42 -15.21 4.77 7.25
C ILE A 42 -16.38 4.07 7.95
N PHE A 43 -16.56 2.79 7.68
CA PHE A 43 -17.65 1.99 8.23
C PHE A 43 -17.24 0.52 8.37
N LYS A 44 -17.53 -0.09 9.52
CA LYS A 44 -17.29 -1.52 9.78
C LYS A 44 -18.45 -2.10 10.57
N THR A 45 -19.08 -3.12 10.01
CA THR A 45 -19.99 -4.05 10.67
C THR A 45 -19.43 -5.47 10.48
N PRO A 46 -19.97 -6.49 11.18
CA PRO A 46 -19.52 -7.88 11.01
C PRO A 46 -19.65 -8.39 9.57
N THR A 47 -20.54 -7.81 8.77
CA THR A 47 -20.87 -8.27 7.41
C THR A 47 -20.49 -7.27 6.33
N THR A 48 -20.08 -6.04 6.68
CA THR A 48 -19.85 -4.97 5.70
C THR A 48 -18.71 -4.08 6.16
N SER A 49 -17.78 -3.74 5.26
CA SER A 49 -16.77 -2.72 5.52
C SER A 49 -16.63 -1.75 4.35
N LEU A 50 -16.44 -0.47 4.68
CA LEU A 50 -16.06 0.58 3.76
C LEU A 50 -14.75 1.19 4.25
N ASP A 51 -13.71 1.00 3.45
CA ASP A 51 -12.37 1.50 3.71
C ASP A 51 -11.99 2.56 2.68
N PHE A 52 -11.46 3.68 3.15
CA PHE A 52 -10.74 4.66 2.34
C PHE A 52 -9.25 4.42 2.52
N ASN A 53 -8.52 4.32 1.42
CA ASN A 53 -7.08 4.20 1.44
C ASN A 53 -6.50 5.39 0.70
N ALA A 54 -5.45 5.98 1.27
CA ALA A 54 -4.68 7.05 0.65
C ALA A 54 -3.22 6.73 0.85
N GLY A 55 -2.38 7.02 -0.12
CA GLY A 55 -0.96 6.70 -0.01
C GLY A 55 -0.16 7.37 -1.08
N TRP A 56 1.14 7.13 -1.01
CA TRP A 56 2.10 7.51 -2.02
C TRP A 56 2.91 6.29 -2.40
N LYS A 57 3.19 6.16 -3.69
CA LYS A 57 4.08 5.15 -4.22
C LYS A 57 5.18 5.83 -5.01
N LYS A 58 6.35 5.23 -5.01
CA LYS A 58 7.49 5.66 -5.79
C LYS A 58 8.19 4.42 -6.30
N PHE A 59 8.75 4.52 -7.49
CA PHE A 59 9.69 3.51 -7.95
C PHE A 59 10.96 4.15 -8.49
N GLU A 60 12.07 3.43 -8.36
CA GLU A 60 13.38 3.82 -8.85
C GLU A 60 13.99 2.67 -9.62
N THR A 61 14.50 2.98 -10.81
CA THR A 61 15.31 2.08 -11.64
C THR A 61 16.59 2.81 -12.05
N PRO A 62 17.62 2.13 -12.58
CA PRO A 62 18.85 2.76 -13.05
C PRO A 62 18.62 3.86 -14.10
N PHE A 63 17.54 3.76 -14.88
CA PHE A 63 17.28 4.64 -16.01
C PHE A 63 16.12 5.62 -15.77
N ILE A 64 15.18 5.28 -14.88
CA ILE A 64 13.96 6.06 -14.61
C ILE A 64 13.75 6.16 -13.10
N LYS A 65 13.61 7.39 -12.61
CA LYS A 65 13.17 7.68 -11.24
C LYS A 65 11.78 8.27 -11.30
N SER A 66 10.81 7.62 -10.66
CA SER A 66 9.48 8.23 -10.47
C SER A 66 9.50 9.14 -9.24
N SER A 67 8.63 10.15 -9.26
CA SER A 67 8.32 10.97 -8.09
C SER A 67 7.36 10.22 -7.16
N TRP A 68 7.09 10.78 -5.98
CA TRP A 68 6.00 10.26 -5.15
C TRP A 68 4.66 10.53 -5.84
N GLU A 69 4.02 9.46 -6.28
CA GLU A 69 2.70 9.50 -6.90
C GLU A 69 1.64 9.27 -5.83
N PRO A 70 0.73 10.22 -5.60
CA PRO A 70 -0.39 10.01 -4.69
C PRO A 70 -1.34 8.96 -5.30
N SER A 71 -1.89 8.12 -4.44
CA SER A 71 -2.92 7.14 -4.79
C SER A 71 -4.01 7.18 -3.74
N THR A 72 -5.26 7.21 -4.18
CA THR A 72 -6.42 7.07 -3.31
C THR A 72 -7.32 5.96 -3.84
N SER A 73 -7.96 5.23 -2.96
CA SER A 73 -8.93 4.20 -3.33
C SER A 73 -10.01 4.06 -2.26
N PHE A 74 -11.17 3.61 -2.69
CA PHE A 74 -12.24 3.17 -1.79
C PHE A 74 -12.45 1.68 -1.99
N SER A 75 -12.60 0.95 -0.90
CA SER A 75 -12.83 -0.49 -0.92
C SER A 75 -14.08 -0.80 -0.12
N PHE A 76 -15.08 -1.34 -0.80
CA PHE A 76 -16.31 -1.84 -0.19
C PHE A 76 -16.24 -3.37 -0.16
N SER A 77 -16.39 -3.97 1.01
CA SER A 77 -16.46 -5.43 1.18
C SER A 77 -17.76 -5.80 1.88
N LYS A 78 -18.42 -6.86 1.41
CA LYS A 78 -19.63 -7.41 2.02
C LYS A 78 -19.49 -8.93 2.11
N PHE A 79 -19.71 -9.47 3.30
CA PHE A 79 -19.70 -10.90 3.60
C PHE A 79 -21.15 -11.36 3.83
N PHE A 80 -21.48 -12.56 3.33
CA PHE A 80 -22.82 -13.15 3.36
C PHE A 80 -22.86 -14.34 4.30
#